data_AF-A0A2D2DLK3-F1
#
_entry.id   AF-A0A2D2DLK3-F1
#
_cell.length_a   1.000
_cell.length_b   1.000
_cell.length_c   1.000
_cell.angle_alpha   90.00
_cell.angle_beta   90.00
_cell.angle_gamma   90.00
#
_symmetry.space_group_name_H-M   'P 1'
#
loop_
_entity.id
_entity.type
_entity.pdbx_description
1 polymer ?
#
loop_
_entity_poly.entity_id
_entity_poly.type
_entity_poly.pdbx_seq_one_letter_code
_entity_poly.pdbx_strand_id
1 'polypeptide(L)'
;MILSFRSTEFVDDAVRDNLATNTLEIKNTGWAWGQINDMENWYSKLVADGKLSGGFGVTGYSLGGHLATAFNLLHPGVAKEVVTFNGAGVGQVRTGDLTSAMKLFSEMRSNPALIDDRLKSSGAAVLYRTVKKNLANGTWKVEDALKNAESARSLELLMNPDSGGAETALAKDYAEIIIALKDIKEMKSAAERISKLTSGVNGPNGKPIGPVPVPEEKIEAETLDYRLAVQFSSKNSKSMWLIGGLIQAYNGKAYISAAGASPQFDVVADTSPSAVSNSQWHLGKNVPVFIEDQPLFRGGVVKSVVAASLDYMSIELLVNNYAFADFGDTHSLVLLVDSLSVQTTLLRLAAASEKEPAAAMIKSILVASSNLIKKDGDYAGSGQGLAEGDVLENVVNGLAAMFLGPEKSRELVASPDGNTWANLTFDKKNEAGYTGRDRFYEVLYAVTESAAYKKLVDSMHISKAETSYADAKTDFGALLSIVYLAPFALSVGVDHALAELQKVSPALAEKWNKDLQLLTKDRLHGDANFSDEYLSSRALLAEMKQYYNNKNVRYD
;
A
#
# COMPACT_ATOMS: atom_id res chain seq x y z
N MET A 1 -15.59 -10.35 -13.44
CA MET A 1 -14.22 -10.44 -13.99
C MET A 1 -13.46 -9.20 -13.59
N ILE A 2 -12.20 -9.35 -13.19
CA ILE A 2 -11.34 -8.26 -12.73
C ILE A 2 -10.02 -8.34 -13.50
N LEU A 3 -9.59 -7.22 -14.08
CA LEU A 3 -8.24 -7.04 -14.63
C LEU A 3 -7.37 -6.47 -13.50
N SER A 4 -6.34 -7.21 -13.08
CA SER A 4 -5.47 -6.80 -11.97
C SER A 4 -4.05 -6.55 -12.45
N PHE A 5 -3.55 -5.35 -12.16
CA PHE A 5 -2.15 -4.98 -12.35
C PHE A 5 -1.40 -5.16 -11.04
N ARG A 6 -0.50 -6.16 -11.02
CA ARG A 6 0.36 -6.40 -9.87
C ARG A 6 1.50 -5.38 -9.86
N SER A 7 1.88 -4.94 -8.66
CA SER A 7 3.24 -4.43 -8.45
C SER A 7 4.22 -5.60 -8.58
N THR A 8 5.40 -5.34 -9.07
CA THR A 8 6.56 -6.23 -8.94
C THR A 8 7.18 -6.08 -7.55
N GLU A 9 7.81 -7.14 -7.06
CA GLU A 9 8.49 -7.13 -5.77
C GLU A 9 9.82 -6.39 -5.90
N PHE A 10 9.97 -5.35 -5.09
CA PHE A 10 11.06 -4.39 -5.19
C PHE A 10 12.47 -5.03 -5.11
N VAL A 11 12.62 -6.16 -4.40
CA VAL A 11 13.90 -6.88 -4.27
C VAL A 11 14.33 -7.58 -5.57
N ASP A 12 13.38 -8.04 -6.39
CA ASP A 12 13.68 -8.86 -7.56
C ASP A 12 13.93 -8.03 -8.82
N ASP A 13 13.57 -6.74 -8.81
CA ASP A 13 13.62 -5.90 -10.01
C ASP A 13 13.80 -4.39 -9.75
N ALA A 14 14.56 -4.06 -8.70
CA ALA A 14 14.79 -2.68 -8.26
C ALA A 14 15.27 -1.73 -9.37
N VAL A 15 16.07 -2.20 -10.34
CA VAL A 15 16.57 -1.33 -11.42
C VAL A 15 15.45 -0.92 -12.37
N ARG A 16 14.59 -1.83 -12.82
CA ARG A 16 13.50 -1.50 -13.75
C ARG A 16 12.36 -0.75 -13.06
N ASP A 17 11.96 -1.21 -11.88
CA ASP A 17 10.74 -0.69 -11.27
C ASP A 17 10.96 0.54 -10.41
N ASN A 18 12.07 0.60 -9.68
CA ASN A 18 12.37 1.78 -8.89
C ASN A 18 13.19 2.80 -9.67
N LEU A 19 14.38 2.43 -10.16
CA LEU A 19 15.22 3.46 -10.77
C LEU A 19 14.65 3.90 -12.13
N ALA A 20 14.46 2.98 -13.08
CA ALA A 20 13.98 3.35 -14.40
C ALA A 20 12.55 3.93 -14.35
N THR A 21 11.62 3.19 -13.74
CA THR A 21 10.20 3.58 -13.74
C THR A 21 9.91 4.65 -12.70
N ASN A 22 10.20 4.43 -11.41
CA ASN A 22 9.82 5.40 -10.39
C ASN A 22 10.64 6.71 -10.46
N THR A 23 11.97 6.62 -10.51
CA THR A 23 12.85 7.80 -10.49
C THR A 23 12.92 8.49 -11.84
N LEU A 24 13.25 7.76 -12.91
CA LEU A 24 13.61 8.37 -14.18
C LEU A 24 12.39 8.66 -15.06
N GLU A 25 11.25 8.01 -14.82
CA GLU A 25 10.02 8.19 -15.59
C GLU A 25 8.90 8.86 -14.78
N ILE A 26 8.32 8.24 -13.75
CA ILE A 26 7.16 8.79 -13.02
C ILE A 26 7.53 10.09 -12.30
N LYS A 27 8.60 10.11 -11.52
CA LYS A 27 9.01 11.31 -10.77
C LYS A 27 9.24 12.51 -11.69
N ASN A 28 9.89 12.29 -12.84
CA ASN A 28 10.29 13.36 -13.76
C ASN A 28 9.18 13.74 -14.76
N THR A 29 8.41 12.77 -15.23
CA THR A 29 7.49 12.93 -16.37
C THR A 29 6.02 12.70 -16.00
N GLY A 30 5.77 12.02 -14.88
CA GLY A 30 4.45 11.68 -14.37
C GLY A 30 3.90 10.34 -14.89
N TRP A 31 4.62 9.61 -15.75
CA TRP A 31 4.10 8.40 -16.40
C TRP A 31 5.14 7.28 -16.44
N ALA A 32 4.71 6.05 -16.22
CA ALA A 32 5.50 4.84 -16.45
C ALA A 32 5.41 4.38 -17.92
N TRP A 33 6.13 5.02 -18.83
CA TRP A 33 5.97 4.87 -20.29
C TRP A 33 6.10 3.42 -20.76
N GLY A 34 7.16 2.72 -20.35
CA GLY A 34 7.36 1.32 -20.73
C GLY A 34 6.25 0.41 -20.23
N GLN A 35 5.91 0.52 -18.94
CA GLN A 35 4.92 -0.34 -18.31
C GLN A 35 3.49 -0.06 -18.80
N ILE A 36 3.14 1.20 -19.07
CA ILE A 36 1.85 1.56 -19.67
C ILE A 36 1.78 1.00 -21.11
N ASN A 37 2.87 1.07 -21.87
CA ASN A 37 2.90 0.47 -23.21
C ASN A 37 2.78 -1.06 -23.17
N ASP A 38 3.43 -1.73 -22.23
CA ASP A 38 3.30 -3.18 -22.02
C ASP A 38 1.89 -3.56 -21.54
N MET A 39 1.28 -2.73 -20.69
CA MET A 39 -0.11 -2.86 -20.27
C MET A 39 -1.07 -2.79 -21.47
N GLU A 40 -0.92 -1.81 -22.37
CA GLU A 40 -1.74 -1.68 -23.59
C GLU A 40 -1.61 -2.89 -24.50
N ASN A 41 -0.39 -3.40 -24.70
CA ASN A 41 -0.12 -4.59 -25.49
C ASN A 41 -0.77 -5.84 -24.88
N TRP A 42 -0.66 -6.00 -23.56
CA TRP A 42 -1.28 -7.11 -22.84
C TRP A 42 -2.81 -7.04 -22.90
N TYR A 43 -3.39 -5.87 -22.63
CA TYR A 43 -4.83 -5.64 -22.74
C TYR A 43 -5.35 -5.96 -24.15
N SER A 44 -4.68 -5.46 -25.18
CA SER A 44 -5.03 -5.73 -26.58
C SER A 44 -5.04 -7.24 -26.90
N LYS A 45 -4.04 -7.98 -26.39
CA LYS A 45 -3.98 -9.43 -26.51
C LYS A 45 -5.14 -10.12 -25.79
N LEU A 46 -5.48 -9.69 -24.59
CA LEU A 46 -6.60 -10.26 -23.84
C LEU A 46 -7.95 -10.05 -24.55
N VAL A 47 -8.15 -8.88 -25.16
CA VAL A 47 -9.34 -8.58 -25.97
C VAL A 47 -9.37 -9.47 -27.22
N ALA A 48 -8.25 -9.57 -27.96
CA ALA A 48 -8.15 -10.39 -29.16
C ALA A 48 -8.37 -11.89 -28.87
N ASP A 49 -7.89 -12.38 -27.72
CA ASP A 49 -8.09 -13.75 -27.26
C ASP A 49 -9.53 -14.02 -26.75
N GLY A 50 -10.40 -13.00 -26.69
CA GLY A 50 -11.76 -13.11 -26.13
C GLY A 50 -11.79 -13.32 -24.60
N LYS A 51 -10.66 -13.10 -23.92
CA LYS A 51 -10.54 -13.28 -22.46
C LYS A 51 -11.18 -12.14 -21.67
N LEU A 52 -11.30 -10.97 -22.30
CA LEU A 52 -12.05 -9.84 -21.76
C LEU A 52 -13.35 -9.66 -22.53
N SER A 53 -14.38 -10.45 -22.17
CA SER A 53 -15.74 -10.33 -22.70
C SER A 53 -16.72 -9.82 -21.63
N GLY A 54 -17.55 -8.84 -21.99
CA GLY A 54 -18.48 -8.18 -21.04
C GLY A 54 -17.77 -7.15 -20.14
N GLY A 55 -18.52 -6.51 -19.23
CA GLY A 55 -17.93 -5.47 -18.37
C GLY A 55 -17.14 -6.03 -17.19
N PHE A 56 -15.93 -5.51 -16.98
CA PHE A 56 -14.96 -5.91 -15.94
C PHE A 56 -14.55 -4.74 -15.06
N GLY A 57 -14.11 -5.02 -13.83
CA GLY A 57 -13.44 -4.04 -12.98
C GLY A 57 -11.92 -4.04 -13.22
N VAL A 58 -11.25 -2.96 -12.88
CA VAL A 58 -9.78 -2.84 -12.94
C VAL A 58 -9.23 -2.57 -11.55
N THR A 59 -8.12 -3.19 -11.18
CA THR A 59 -7.47 -2.91 -9.89
C THR A 59 -5.96 -2.96 -9.99
N GLY A 60 -5.29 -2.29 -9.06
CA GLY A 60 -3.85 -2.42 -8.89
C GLY A 60 -3.36 -1.84 -7.57
N TYR A 61 -2.23 -2.37 -7.11
CA TYR A 61 -1.55 -1.95 -5.88
C TYR A 61 -0.25 -1.22 -6.20
N SER A 62 0.07 -0.13 -5.48
CA SER A 62 1.33 0.61 -5.65
C SER A 62 1.54 1.07 -7.10
N LEU A 63 2.62 0.65 -7.77
CA LEU A 63 2.85 0.88 -9.20
C LEU A 63 1.72 0.31 -10.08
N GLY A 64 1.12 -0.81 -9.69
CA GLY A 64 -0.09 -1.32 -10.35
C GLY A 64 -1.29 -0.38 -10.23
N GLY A 65 -1.39 0.40 -9.13
CA GLY A 65 -2.43 1.43 -8.96
C GLY A 65 -2.25 2.62 -9.91
N HIS A 66 -0.99 2.98 -10.20
CA HIS A 66 -0.64 3.93 -11.26
C HIS A 66 -1.11 3.43 -12.63
N LEU A 67 -0.82 2.17 -12.96
CA LEU A 67 -1.25 1.55 -14.22
C LEU A 67 -2.78 1.44 -14.32
N ALA A 68 -3.47 1.08 -13.23
CA ALA A 68 -4.94 1.04 -13.19
C ALA A 68 -5.56 2.42 -13.47
N THR A 69 -4.97 3.49 -12.92
CA THR A 69 -5.40 4.87 -13.19
C THR A 69 -5.09 5.27 -14.63
N ALA A 70 -3.90 4.95 -15.14
CA ALA A 70 -3.53 5.23 -16.53
C ALA A 70 -4.45 4.49 -17.53
N PHE A 71 -4.81 3.24 -17.24
CA PHE A 71 -5.80 2.48 -18.01
C PHE A 71 -7.14 3.21 -18.08
N ASN A 72 -7.64 3.72 -16.95
CA ASN A 72 -8.92 4.44 -16.89
C ASN A 72 -8.90 5.72 -17.75
N LEU A 73 -7.74 6.38 -17.85
CA LEU A 73 -7.56 7.56 -18.70
C LEU A 73 -7.43 7.23 -20.18
N LEU A 74 -6.79 6.10 -20.52
CA LEU A 74 -6.60 5.65 -21.90
C LEU A 74 -7.87 5.00 -22.49
N HIS A 75 -8.66 4.34 -21.63
CA HIS A 75 -9.86 3.58 -22.00
C HIS A 75 -11.08 4.05 -21.21
N PRO A 76 -11.49 5.33 -21.35
CA PRO A 76 -12.59 5.89 -20.59
C PRO A 76 -13.89 5.10 -20.82
N GLY A 77 -14.53 4.68 -19.73
CA GLY A 77 -15.81 3.96 -19.76
C GLY A 77 -15.72 2.47 -20.10
N VAL A 78 -14.51 1.93 -20.36
CA VAL A 78 -14.33 0.50 -20.63
C VAL A 78 -14.44 -0.34 -19.36
N ALA A 79 -13.83 0.12 -18.27
CA ALA A 79 -13.99 -0.52 -16.97
C ALA A 79 -15.37 -0.19 -16.37
N LYS A 80 -15.96 -1.13 -15.61
CA LYS A 80 -17.13 -0.83 -14.77
C LYS A 80 -16.77 0.08 -13.60
N GLU A 81 -15.62 -0.20 -13.00
CA GLU A 81 -15.06 0.51 -11.87
C GLU A 81 -13.55 0.28 -11.82
N VAL A 82 -12.85 1.18 -11.16
CA VAL A 82 -11.41 1.09 -10.91
C VAL A 82 -11.16 1.22 -9.41
N VAL A 83 -10.46 0.25 -8.82
CA VAL A 83 -10.09 0.28 -7.40
C VAL A 83 -8.59 0.22 -7.27
N THR A 84 -7.96 1.28 -6.78
CA THR A 84 -6.51 1.31 -6.54
C THR A 84 -6.22 1.12 -5.06
N PHE A 85 -5.11 0.45 -4.73
CA PHE A 85 -4.67 0.25 -3.35
C PHE A 85 -3.29 0.86 -3.17
N ASN A 86 -3.16 1.85 -2.28
CA ASN A 86 -1.90 2.58 -2.06
C ASN A 86 -1.21 2.98 -3.39
N GLY A 87 -2.01 3.29 -4.42
CA GLY A 87 -1.49 3.60 -5.75
C GLY A 87 -0.82 4.96 -5.78
N ALA A 88 0.30 5.09 -6.48
CA ALA A 88 0.75 6.40 -6.91
C ALA A 88 -0.26 6.98 -7.92
N GLY A 89 -0.52 8.27 -7.86
CA GLY A 89 -1.29 8.95 -8.90
C GLY A 89 -0.54 8.96 -10.24
N VAL A 90 -1.09 9.70 -11.20
CA VAL A 90 -0.55 9.83 -12.55
C VAL A 90 -0.15 11.27 -12.86
N GLY A 91 0.63 11.46 -13.92
CA GLY A 91 1.01 12.76 -14.44
C GLY A 91 -0.13 13.51 -15.11
N GLN A 92 0.19 14.68 -15.65
CA GLN A 92 -0.72 15.45 -16.49
C GLN A 92 -0.11 15.67 -17.86
N VAL A 93 -0.90 15.56 -18.92
CA VAL A 93 -0.50 16.00 -20.27
C VAL A 93 -0.79 17.50 -20.39
N ARG A 94 0.22 18.29 -20.73
CA ARG A 94 0.14 19.76 -20.89
C ARG A 94 -0.47 20.15 -22.23
N THR A 95 -0.11 19.43 -23.29
CA THR A 95 -0.57 19.68 -24.66
C THR A 95 -0.83 18.35 -25.36
N GLY A 96 -1.96 18.26 -26.08
CA GLY A 96 -2.44 16.99 -26.63
C GLY A 96 -3.15 16.13 -25.58
N ASP A 97 -3.15 14.81 -25.79
CA ASP A 97 -3.75 13.81 -24.90
C ASP A 97 -2.76 12.67 -24.59
N LEU A 98 -3.09 11.89 -23.56
CA LEU A 98 -2.26 10.77 -23.10
C LEU A 98 -2.12 9.69 -24.19
N THR A 99 -3.21 9.41 -24.90
CA THR A 99 -3.24 8.40 -25.98
C THR A 99 -2.22 8.72 -27.07
N SER A 100 -2.16 9.97 -27.52
CA SER A 100 -1.22 10.44 -28.54
C SER A 100 0.22 10.38 -28.06
N ALA A 101 0.46 10.75 -26.80
CA ALA A 101 1.79 10.67 -26.19
C ALA A 101 2.27 9.20 -26.06
N MET A 102 1.39 8.31 -25.61
CA MET A 102 1.69 6.87 -25.51
C MET A 102 1.88 6.22 -26.88
N LYS A 103 1.09 6.61 -27.89
CA LYS A 103 1.26 6.17 -29.28
C LYS A 103 2.62 6.59 -29.82
N LEU A 104 3.00 7.85 -29.59
CA LEU A 104 4.32 8.36 -29.97
C LEU A 104 5.45 7.54 -29.32
N PHE A 105 5.36 7.28 -28.01
CA PHE A 105 6.33 6.43 -27.32
C PHE A 105 6.41 5.04 -27.93
N SER A 106 5.25 4.39 -28.13
CA SER A 106 5.16 3.04 -28.71
C SER A 106 5.76 2.95 -30.11
N GLU A 107 5.53 3.96 -30.96
CA GLU A 107 6.08 4.03 -32.31
C GLU A 107 7.61 4.17 -32.29
N MET A 108 8.17 5.03 -31.43
CA MET A 108 9.62 5.18 -31.32
C MET A 108 10.29 3.95 -30.69
N ARG A 109 9.65 3.33 -29.70
CA ARG A 109 10.13 2.09 -29.06
C ARG A 109 10.21 0.94 -30.07
N SER A 110 9.20 0.82 -30.94
CA SER A 110 9.14 -0.25 -31.96
C SER A 110 9.90 0.07 -33.25
N ASN A 111 10.07 1.36 -33.58
CA ASN A 111 10.80 1.82 -34.76
C ASN A 111 11.80 2.93 -34.41
N PRO A 112 13.02 2.57 -33.97
CA PRO A 112 14.05 3.54 -33.61
C PRO A 112 14.54 4.46 -34.73
N ALA A 113 14.15 4.24 -36.00
CA ALA A 113 14.43 5.18 -37.08
C ALA A 113 13.69 6.51 -36.87
N LEU A 114 12.52 6.50 -36.21
CA LEU A 114 11.75 7.70 -35.89
C LEU A 114 12.44 8.62 -34.88
N ILE A 115 13.43 8.11 -34.13
CA ILE A 115 14.27 8.91 -33.24
C ILE A 115 15.24 9.77 -34.06
N ASP A 116 15.76 9.21 -35.16
CA ASP A 116 16.69 9.89 -36.07
C ASP A 116 16.03 11.10 -36.71
N ASP A 117 14.78 10.94 -37.18
CA ASP A 117 13.97 12.02 -37.78
C ASP A 117 13.64 13.15 -36.77
N ARG A 118 13.66 12.84 -35.47
CA ARG A 118 13.36 13.80 -34.39
C ARG A 118 14.59 14.58 -33.94
N LEU A 119 15.79 14.05 -34.17
CA LEU A 119 17.04 14.79 -34.02
C LEU A 119 17.17 15.71 -35.24
N LYS A 120 16.72 16.96 -35.07
CA LYS A 120 16.56 17.92 -36.17
C LYS A 120 17.87 18.27 -36.87
N SER A 121 18.99 18.09 -36.18
CA SER A 121 20.31 18.45 -36.66
C SER A 121 21.07 17.23 -37.20
N SER A 122 21.58 17.31 -38.44
CA SER A 122 22.30 16.21 -39.09
C SER A 122 23.50 15.69 -38.28
N GLY A 123 24.19 16.57 -37.55
CA GLY A 123 25.28 16.19 -36.64
C GLY A 123 24.82 15.33 -35.46
N ALA A 124 23.67 15.63 -34.87
CA ALA A 124 23.09 14.85 -33.77
C ALA A 124 22.62 13.47 -34.24
N ALA A 125 22.00 13.40 -35.41
CA ALA A 125 21.65 12.15 -36.08
C ALA A 125 22.89 11.25 -36.32
N VAL A 126 24.00 11.82 -36.80
CA VAL A 126 25.27 11.09 -36.96
C VAL A 126 25.81 10.59 -35.62
N LEU A 127 25.80 11.45 -34.59
CA LEU A 127 26.27 11.06 -33.25
C LEU A 127 25.41 9.93 -32.66
N TYR A 128 24.08 10.04 -32.72
CA TYR A 128 23.15 9.02 -32.25
C TYR A 128 23.43 7.67 -32.92
N ARG A 129 23.52 7.61 -34.25
CA ARG A 129 23.84 6.37 -34.97
C ARG A 129 25.21 5.80 -34.60
N THR A 130 26.20 6.66 -34.39
CA THR A 130 27.56 6.26 -33.99
C THR A 130 27.57 5.64 -32.60
N VAL A 131 26.98 6.34 -31.62
CA VAL A 131 26.85 5.87 -30.25
C VAL A 131 26.09 4.55 -30.21
N LYS A 132 24.92 4.49 -30.86
CA LYS A 132 24.08 3.29 -30.92
C LYS A 132 24.86 2.08 -31.45
N LYS A 133 25.55 2.24 -32.58
CA LYS A 133 26.37 1.18 -33.17
C LYS A 133 27.47 0.70 -32.23
N ASN A 134 28.19 1.63 -31.61
CA ASN A 134 29.34 1.32 -30.77
C ASN A 134 28.96 0.74 -29.39
N LEU A 135 27.78 1.08 -28.86
CA LEU A 135 27.23 0.42 -27.68
C LEU A 135 26.76 -1.00 -28.02
N ALA A 136 26.03 -1.17 -29.12
CA ALA A 136 25.49 -2.47 -29.54
C ALA A 136 26.57 -3.52 -29.87
N ASN A 137 27.72 -3.11 -30.40
CA ASN A 137 28.84 -4.01 -30.70
C ASN A 137 29.84 -4.15 -29.52
N GLY A 138 29.57 -3.50 -28.38
CA GLY A 138 30.44 -3.52 -27.20
C GLY A 138 31.80 -2.81 -27.37
N THR A 139 32.00 -2.03 -28.45
CA THR A 139 33.25 -1.28 -28.64
C THR A 139 33.36 -0.07 -27.73
N TRP A 140 32.22 0.51 -27.32
CA TRP A 140 32.14 1.59 -26.35
C TRP A 140 31.40 1.13 -25.09
N LYS A 141 31.87 1.59 -23.93
CA LYS A 141 31.05 1.64 -22.72
C LYS A 141 30.18 2.91 -22.73
N VAL A 142 29.21 2.99 -21.82
CA VAL A 142 28.36 4.17 -21.70
C VAL A 142 29.18 5.43 -21.35
N GLU A 143 30.28 5.29 -20.61
CA GLU A 143 31.21 6.37 -20.31
C GLU A 143 31.90 6.92 -21.57
N ASP A 144 32.29 6.04 -22.49
CA ASP A 144 32.91 6.45 -23.76
C ASP A 144 31.91 7.20 -24.63
N ALA A 145 30.68 6.68 -24.71
CA ALA A 145 29.58 7.34 -25.42
C ALA A 145 29.29 8.74 -24.84
N LEU A 146 29.21 8.85 -23.51
CA LEU A 146 28.95 10.11 -22.81
C LEU A 146 30.05 11.12 -23.08
N LYS A 147 31.32 10.72 -22.94
CA LYS A 147 32.48 11.58 -23.21
C LYS A 147 32.47 12.11 -24.65
N ASN A 148 32.15 11.26 -25.62
CA ASN A 148 32.08 11.66 -27.03
C ASN A 148 30.94 12.66 -27.26
N ALA A 149 29.75 12.42 -26.69
CA ALA A 149 28.61 13.32 -26.81
C ALA A 149 28.86 14.69 -26.15
N GLU A 150 29.47 14.70 -24.96
CA GLU A 150 29.85 15.93 -24.25
C GLU A 150 30.92 16.72 -25.01
N SER A 151 31.87 16.02 -25.64
CA SER A 151 32.90 16.65 -26.48
C SER A 151 32.29 17.28 -27.73
N ALA A 152 31.34 16.58 -28.39
CA ALA A 152 30.63 17.10 -29.55
C ALA A 152 29.80 18.36 -29.20
N ARG A 153 29.08 18.34 -28.07
CA ARG A 153 28.34 19.52 -27.59
C ARG A 153 29.25 20.69 -27.23
N SER A 154 30.37 20.42 -26.54
CA SER A 154 31.33 21.45 -26.16
C SER A 154 31.97 22.11 -27.39
N LEU A 155 32.32 21.32 -28.41
CA LEU A 155 32.85 21.85 -29.66
C LEU A 155 31.82 22.73 -30.38
N GLU A 156 30.56 22.30 -30.46
CA GLU A 156 29.47 23.08 -31.06
C GLU A 156 29.28 24.44 -30.35
N LEU A 157 29.31 24.44 -29.01
CA LEU A 157 29.21 25.67 -28.22
C LEU A 157 30.42 26.60 -28.40
N LEU A 158 31.64 26.04 -28.52
CA LEU A 158 32.87 26.81 -28.77
C LEU A 158 32.91 27.40 -30.18
N MET A 159 32.37 26.70 -31.17
CA MET A 159 32.35 27.14 -32.58
C MET A 159 31.25 28.17 -32.86
N ASN A 160 30.24 28.27 -32.00
CA ASN A 160 29.11 29.20 -32.15
C ASN A 160 28.92 30.11 -30.91
N PRO A 161 29.94 30.92 -30.54
CA PRO A 161 29.91 31.71 -29.31
C PRO A 161 28.93 32.90 -29.36
N ASP A 162 28.59 33.40 -30.55
CA ASP A 162 27.79 34.61 -30.77
C ASP A 162 26.26 34.39 -30.75
N SER A 163 25.81 33.23 -30.26
CA SER A 163 24.40 32.87 -30.17
C SER A 163 23.59 33.70 -29.14
N GLY A 164 24.16 34.77 -28.60
CA GLY A 164 23.50 35.66 -27.64
C GLY A 164 23.09 34.98 -26.33
N GLY A 165 23.74 33.85 -26.00
CA GLY A 165 23.40 33.01 -24.85
C GLY A 165 22.31 31.96 -25.11
N ALA A 166 21.75 31.88 -26.31
CA ALA A 166 20.76 30.86 -26.68
C ALA A 166 21.44 29.64 -27.34
N GLU A 167 21.30 28.45 -26.76
CA GLU A 167 21.87 27.23 -27.35
C GLU A 167 21.37 26.97 -28.78
N THR A 168 22.28 26.58 -29.69
CA THR A 168 21.96 26.15 -31.05
C THR A 168 21.05 24.92 -31.03
N ALA A 169 20.30 24.68 -32.11
CA ALA A 169 19.47 23.47 -32.23
C ALA A 169 20.30 22.19 -32.11
N LEU A 170 21.52 22.20 -32.67
CA LEU A 170 22.45 21.07 -32.60
C LEU A 170 22.96 20.85 -31.17
N ALA A 171 23.31 21.91 -30.43
CA ALA A 171 23.71 21.81 -29.04
C ALA A 171 22.59 21.25 -28.14
N LYS A 172 21.33 21.62 -28.42
CA LYS A 172 20.14 21.08 -27.74
C LYS A 172 19.93 19.61 -28.06
N ASP A 173 20.02 19.20 -29.33
CA ASP A 173 19.89 17.80 -29.72
C ASP A 173 21.00 16.93 -29.10
N TYR A 174 22.23 17.44 -29.01
CA TYR A 174 23.30 16.76 -28.27
C TYR A 174 23.02 16.66 -26.78
N ALA A 175 22.44 17.70 -26.16
CA ALA A 175 22.04 17.65 -24.75
C ALA A 175 21.02 16.54 -24.49
N GLU A 176 20.10 16.30 -25.42
CA GLU A 176 19.10 15.22 -25.31
C GLU A 176 19.77 13.83 -25.29
N ILE A 177 20.75 13.61 -26.18
CA ILE A 177 21.56 12.37 -26.19
C ILE A 177 22.36 12.23 -24.89
N ILE A 178 22.93 13.32 -24.38
CA ILE A 178 23.72 13.32 -23.12
C ILE A 178 22.84 12.95 -21.92
N ILE A 179 21.61 13.48 -21.84
CA ILE A 179 20.67 13.15 -20.75
C ILE A 179 20.35 11.65 -20.79
N ALA A 180 19.97 11.12 -21.96
CA ALA A 180 19.71 9.70 -22.13
C ALA A 180 20.90 8.81 -21.72
N LEU A 181 22.13 9.19 -22.08
CA LEU A 181 23.34 8.45 -21.70
C LEU A 181 23.64 8.53 -20.19
N LYS A 182 23.33 9.65 -19.52
CA LYS A 182 23.45 9.78 -18.06
C LYS A 182 22.49 8.85 -17.33
N ASP A 183 21.24 8.79 -17.78
CA ASP A 183 20.23 7.89 -17.24
C ASP A 183 20.68 6.41 -17.36
N ILE A 184 21.21 6.02 -18.52
CA ILE A 184 21.73 4.65 -18.74
C ILE A 184 22.89 4.36 -17.79
N LYS A 185 23.82 5.31 -17.64
CA LYS A 185 24.96 5.15 -16.72
C LYS A 185 24.50 4.99 -15.27
N GLU A 186 23.49 5.73 -14.85
CA GLU A 186 22.90 5.63 -13.51
C GLU A 186 22.30 4.24 -13.29
N MET A 187 21.53 3.72 -14.25
CA MET A 187 20.96 2.37 -14.18
C MET A 187 22.01 1.27 -14.11
N LYS A 188 23.06 1.33 -14.95
CA LYS A 188 24.17 0.37 -14.90
C LYS A 188 24.92 0.41 -13.57
N SER A 189 25.16 1.61 -13.05
CA SER A 189 25.80 1.79 -11.73
C SER A 189 24.94 1.21 -10.60
N ALA A 190 23.62 1.40 -10.68
CA ALA A 190 22.68 0.85 -9.72
C ALA A 190 22.59 -0.68 -9.80
N ALA A 191 22.60 -1.26 -10.99
CA ALA A 191 22.62 -2.71 -11.19
C ALA A 191 23.87 -3.34 -10.54
N GLU A 192 25.05 -2.74 -10.74
CA GLU A 192 26.29 -3.19 -10.11
C GLU A 192 26.28 -3.02 -8.58
N ARG A 193 25.66 -1.95 -8.08
CA ARG A 193 25.48 -1.74 -6.63
C ARG A 193 24.56 -2.81 -6.04
N ILE A 194 23.40 -3.03 -6.65
CA ILE A 194 22.37 -3.97 -6.20
C ILE A 194 22.90 -5.40 -6.18
N SER A 195 23.70 -5.80 -7.17
CA SER A 195 24.31 -7.14 -7.21
C SER A 195 25.27 -7.42 -6.05
N LYS A 196 25.68 -6.40 -5.30
CA LYS A 196 26.56 -6.51 -4.12
C LYS A 196 25.80 -6.48 -2.80
N LEU A 197 24.49 -6.23 -2.82
CA LEU A 197 23.67 -6.18 -1.62
C LEU A 197 23.35 -7.58 -1.10
N THR A 198 23.13 -7.67 0.20
CA THR A 198 22.66 -8.89 0.87
C THR A 198 21.47 -8.57 1.76
N SER A 199 20.61 -9.56 1.99
CA SER A 199 19.47 -9.46 2.89
C SER A 199 19.87 -9.32 4.36
N GLY A 200 21.09 -9.71 4.72
CA GLY A 200 21.53 -9.86 6.11
C GLY A 200 21.14 -11.21 6.73
N VAL A 201 20.38 -12.05 6.03
CA VAL A 201 20.08 -13.43 6.42
C VAL A 201 20.72 -14.44 5.47
N ASN A 202 21.03 -15.62 6.00
CA ASN A 202 21.57 -16.71 5.22
C ASN A 202 20.44 -17.59 4.66
N GLY A 203 20.59 -18.02 3.42
CA GLY A 203 19.72 -19.00 2.79
C GLY A 203 19.96 -20.42 3.31
N PRO A 204 19.22 -21.42 2.81
CA PRO A 204 19.34 -22.81 3.24
C PRO A 204 20.74 -23.42 3.07
N ASN A 205 21.57 -22.84 2.20
CA ASN A 205 22.95 -23.23 1.94
C ASN A 205 23.98 -22.51 2.84
N GLY A 206 23.53 -21.72 3.82
CA GLY A 206 24.38 -20.96 4.72
C GLY A 206 25.03 -19.71 4.10
N LYS A 207 24.68 -19.34 2.86
CA LYS A 207 25.21 -18.13 2.20
C LYS A 207 24.24 -16.96 2.33
N PRO A 208 24.72 -15.70 2.39
CA PRO A 208 23.86 -14.54 2.37
C PRO A 208 22.95 -14.54 1.14
N ILE A 209 21.66 -14.27 1.34
CA ILE A 209 20.71 -14.14 0.23
C ILE A 209 20.92 -12.76 -0.41
N GLY A 210 21.27 -12.73 -1.70
CA GLY A 210 21.35 -11.50 -2.49
C GLY A 210 20.07 -11.27 -3.30
N PRO A 211 19.84 -10.05 -3.80
CA PRO A 211 18.77 -9.76 -4.76
C PRO A 211 18.89 -10.63 -6.01
N VAL A 212 17.78 -10.87 -6.71
CA VAL A 212 17.80 -11.59 -7.99
C VAL A 212 18.55 -10.74 -9.02
N PRO A 213 19.63 -11.28 -9.64
CA PRO A 213 20.33 -10.52 -10.68
C PRO A 213 19.47 -10.46 -11.94
N VAL A 214 19.19 -9.25 -12.41
CA VAL A 214 18.55 -9.00 -13.71
C VAL A 214 19.65 -8.68 -14.73
N PRO A 215 19.84 -9.49 -15.78
CA PRO A 215 20.83 -9.20 -16.82
C PRO A 215 20.53 -7.88 -17.54
N GLU A 216 21.57 -7.13 -17.94
CA GLU A 216 21.44 -5.83 -18.60
C GLU A 216 20.57 -5.91 -19.87
N GLU A 217 20.67 -7.01 -20.64
CA GLU A 217 19.86 -7.23 -21.84
C GLU A 217 18.36 -7.39 -21.57
N LYS A 218 17.95 -7.54 -20.30
CA LYS A 218 16.55 -7.59 -19.86
C LYS A 218 16.02 -6.24 -19.37
N ILE A 219 16.87 -5.21 -19.36
CA ILE A 219 16.55 -3.85 -18.92
C ILE A 219 16.51 -2.96 -20.17
N GLU A 220 15.39 -3.00 -20.90
CA GLU A 220 15.24 -2.21 -22.14
C GLU A 220 15.46 -0.71 -21.91
N ALA A 221 15.16 -0.21 -20.71
CA ALA A 221 15.43 1.16 -20.30
C ALA A 221 16.91 1.56 -20.38
N GLU A 222 17.85 0.61 -20.36
CA GLU A 222 19.28 0.87 -20.56
C GLU A 222 19.66 1.12 -22.03
N THR A 223 18.72 1.05 -22.96
CA THR A 223 18.98 1.35 -24.38
C THR A 223 18.82 2.84 -24.66
N LEU A 224 19.69 3.36 -25.54
CA LEU A 224 19.64 4.75 -25.98
C LEU A 224 18.30 5.07 -26.67
N ASP A 225 17.79 4.13 -27.46
CA ASP A 225 16.52 4.28 -28.17
C ASP A 225 15.36 4.48 -27.19
N TYR A 226 15.28 3.64 -26.15
CA TYR A 226 14.22 3.72 -25.15
C TYR A 226 14.28 5.05 -24.37
N ARG A 227 15.46 5.47 -23.89
CA ARG A 227 15.59 6.73 -23.13
C ARG A 227 15.22 7.95 -23.96
N LEU A 228 15.64 7.98 -25.23
CA LEU A 228 15.24 9.06 -26.15
C LEU A 228 13.72 9.01 -26.44
N ALA A 229 13.12 7.82 -26.55
CA ALA A 229 11.69 7.69 -26.72
C ALA A 229 10.90 8.24 -25.52
N VAL A 230 11.32 7.93 -24.30
CA VAL A 230 10.76 8.51 -23.05
C VAL A 230 10.90 10.04 -23.08
N GLN A 231 12.10 10.53 -23.36
CA GLN A 231 12.40 11.95 -23.34
C GLN A 231 11.58 12.74 -24.37
N PHE A 232 11.44 12.23 -25.60
CA PHE A 232 10.64 12.89 -26.63
C PHE A 232 9.14 12.84 -26.36
N SER A 233 8.65 11.73 -25.80
CA SER A 233 7.22 11.57 -25.49
C SER A 233 6.81 12.40 -24.28
N SER A 234 7.72 12.62 -23.33
CA SER A 234 7.46 13.38 -22.11
C SER A 234 7.58 14.91 -22.23
N LYS A 235 8.00 15.46 -23.39
CA LYS A 235 8.15 16.92 -23.57
C LYS A 235 6.89 17.72 -23.25
N ASN A 236 5.73 17.09 -23.43
CA ASN A 236 4.42 17.68 -23.18
C ASN A 236 3.75 17.10 -21.94
N SER A 237 4.46 16.41 -21.05
CA SER A 237 3.93 15.93 -19.78
C SER A 237 4.43 16.76 -18.59
N LYS A 238 3.76 16.60 -17.46
CA LYS A 238 4.12 17.20 -16.18
C LYS A 238 3.97 16.14 -15.09
N SER A 239 4.88 16.15 -14.15
CA SER A 239 4.78 15.44 -12.87
C SER A 239 4.38 16.42 -11.78
N MET A 240 3.50 16.01 -10.86
CA MET A 240 3.08 16.84 -9.73
C MET A 240 4.21 16.98 -8.71
N TRP A 241 5.09 15.97 -8.66
CA TRP A 241 6.27 15.97 -7.79
C TRP A 241 7.10 17.26 -7.94
N LEU A 242 7.31 17.72 -9.17
CA LEU A 242 8.11 18.91 -9.49
C LEU A 242 7.51 20.24 -8.97
N ILE A 243 6.33 20.22 -8.34
CA ILE A 243 5.58 21.40 -7.92
C ILE A 243 5.24 21.37 -6.42
N GLY A 244 5.09 20.19 -5.79
CA GLY A 244 4.50 20.09 -4.45
C GLY A 244 4.88 18.86 -3.64
N GLY A 245 6.07 18.30 -3.87
CA GLY A 245 6.56 17.02 -3.33
C GLY A 245 6.25 16.69 -1.86
N LEU A 246 7.08 17.15 -0.91
CA LEU A 246 6.92 16.91 0.53
C LEU A 246 5.59 17.43 1.10
N ILE A 247 5.01 18.44 0.47
CA ILE A 247 3.75 19.04 0.94
C ILE A 247 2.62 18.01 0.84
N GLN A 248 2.54 17.23 -0.24
CA GLN A 248 1.47 16.23 -0.41
C GLN A 248 1.61 15.02 0.51
N ALA A 249 2.83 14.71 0.93
CA ALA A 249 3.09 13.64 1.90
C ALA A 249 2.26 13.80 3.18
N TYR A 250 2.08 15.05 3.60
CA TYR A 250 1.40 15.44 4.84
C TYR A 250 0.04 16.12 4.59
N ASN A 251 -0.17 16.77 3.44
CA ASN A 251 -1.39 17.54 3.14
C ASN A 251 -2.43 16.79 2.29
N GLY A 252 -2.16 15.52 1.94
CA GLY A 252 -3.11 14.67 1.23
C GLY A 252 -3.01 14.74 -0.30
N LYS A 253 -3.89 13.98 -0.97
CA LYS A 253 -3.94 13.79 -2.43
C LYS A 253 -4.40 15.03 -3.17
N ALA A 254 -3.75 15.33 -4.30
CA ALA A 254 -4.27 16.25 -5.31
C ALA A 254 -5.08 15.47 -6.37
N TYR A 255 -6.23 16.00 -6.80
CA TYR A 255 -7.11 15.32 -7.76
C TYR A 255 -7.19 16.03 -9.11
N ILE A 256 -7.31 15.25 -10.18
CA ILE A 256 -7.67 15.69 -11.53
C ILE A 256 -9.05 15.17 -11.92
N SER A 257 -9.66 15.80 -12.92
CA SER A 257 -10.89 15.31 -13.54
C SER A 257 -10.59 14.69 -14.91
N ALA A 258 -11.31 13.64 -15.26
CA ALA A 258 -11.17 12.96 -16.55
C ALA A 258 -12.57 12.66 -17.10
N ALA A 259 -12.94 13.35 -18.19
CA ALA A 259 -14.25 13.19 -18.81
C ALA A 259 -14.41 11.76 -19.35
N GLY A 260 -15.53 11.12 -19.02
CA GLY A 260 -15.85 9.77 -19.47
C GLY A 260 -15.10 8.64 -18.75
N ALA A 261 -14.20 8.95 -17.80
CA ALA A 261 -13.53 7.93 -17.01
C ALA A 261 -14.53 7.18 -16.11
N SER A 262 -14.26 5.90 -15.88
CA SER A 262 -15.07 5.05 -15.01
C SER A 262 -14.93 5.46 -13.55
N PRO A 263 -15.92 5.18 -12.69
CA PRO A 263 -15.83 5.43 -11.25
C PRO A 263 -14.55 4.81 -10.68
N GLN A 264 -13.76 5.64 -9.99
CA GLN A 264 -12.51 5.21 -9.36
C GLN A 264 -12.54 5.42 -7.84
N PHE A 265 -12.06 4.43 -7.11
CA PHE A 265 -11.88 4.46 -5.66
C PHE A 265 -10.42 4.23 -5.31
N ASP A 266 -9.82 5.20 -4.63
CA ASP A 266 -8.43 5.17 -4.18
C ASP A 266 -8.40 4.71 -2.73
N VAL A 267 -8.24 3.40 -2.53
CA VAL A 267 -8.12 2.78 -1.21
C VAL A 267 -6.71 3.01 -0.69
N VAL A 268 -6.59 3.65 0.47
CA VAL A 268 -5.30 4.06 1.03
C VAL A 268 -5.22 3.78 2.52
N ALA A 269 -4.04 3.39 2.99
CA ALA A 269 -3.75 3.36 4.42
C ALA A 269 -3.92 4.75 5.03
N ASP A 270 -4.74 4.86 6.08
CA ASP A 270 -5.04 6.11 6.77
C ASP A 270 -3.96 6.46 7.80
N THR A 271 -2.72 6.54 7.32
CA THR A 271 -1.52 6.85 8.11
C THR A 271 -0.89 8.14 7.63
N SER A 272 -0.17 8.82 8.51
CA SER A 272 0.63 10.01 8.16
C SER A 272 2.08 9.84 8.62
N PRO A 273 3.08 10.10 7.75
CA PRO A 273 2.97 10.48 6.34
C PRO A 273 2.54 9.31 5.42
N SER A 274 1.93 9.59 4.26
CA SER A 274 1.56 8.57 3.27
C SER A 274 1.86 9.04 1.86
N ALA A 275 3.11 8.92 1.45
CA ALA A 275 3.56 9.83 0.43
C ALA A 275 3.78 9.20 -0.94
N VAL A 276 3.79 7.86 -1.05
CA VAL A 276 3.56 7.18 -2.34
C VAL A 276 2.10 7.38 -2.72
N SER A 277 1.20 7.07 -1.79
CA SER A 277 -0.24 7.11 -2.01
C SER A 277 -0.79 8.52 -2.18
N ASN A 278 -0.06 9.56 -1.76
CA ASN A 278 -0.41 10.96 -2.03
C ASN A 278 0.38 11.57 -3.20
N SER A 279 1.26 10.81 -3.86
CA SER A 279 2.09 11.32 -4.95
C SER A 279 1.28 11.51 -6.24
N GLN A 280 1.74 12.44 -7.08
CA GLN A 280 1.16 12.71 -8.40
C GLN A 280 -0.31 13.18 -8.32
N TRP A 281 -1.05 13.14 -9.42
CA TRP A 281 -2.47 13.48 -9.43
C TRP A 281 -3.34 12.22 -9.39
N HIS A 282 -4.37 12.25 -8.56
CA HIS A 282 -5.31 11.16 -8.37
C HIS A 282 -6.61 11.38 -9.14
N LEU A 283 -7.33 10.30 -9.38
CA LEU A 283 -8.64 10.29 -10.00
C LEU A 283 -9.64 9.60 -9.06
N GLY A 284 -10.88 10.09 -9.01
CA GLY A 284 -11.95 9.43 -8.26
C GLY A 284 -12.03 9.85 -6.78
N LYS A 285 -12.44 8.91 -5.93
CA LYS A 285 -12.77 9.15 -4.51
C LYS A 285 -11.71 8.55 -3.59
N ASN A 286 -11.22 9.34 -2.62
CA ASN A 286 -10.37 8.84 -1.54
C ASN A 286 -11.16 7.88 -0.63
N VAL A 287 -10.60 6.72 -0.33
CA VAL A 287 -11.16 5.74 0.62
C VAL A 287 -10.08 5.40 1.66
N PRO A 288 -9.97 6.19 2.75
CA PRO A 288 -9.01 5.91 3.81
C PRO A 288 -9.44 4.67 4.61
N VAL A 289 -8.50 3.76 4.84
CA VAL A 289 -8.68 2.52 5.60
C VAL A 289 -7.72 2.56 6.77
N PHE A 290 -8.25 2.41 7.99
CA PHE A 290 -7.42 2.23 9.18
C PHE A 290 -6.45 1.07 8.97
N ILE A 291 -5.19 1.23 9.35
CA ILE A 291 -4.25 0.12 9.50
C ILE A 291 -3.49 0.31 10.80
N GLU A 292 -2.95 -0.78 11.34
CA GLU A 292 -2.09 -0.72 12.51
C GLU A 292 -0.81 0.06 12.22
N ASP A 293 -0.40 0.87 13.19
CA ASP A 293 0.78 1.70 13.04
C ASP A 293 2.06 0.85 12.95
N GLN A 294 2.90 1.17 11.97
CA GLN A 294 4.20 0.52 11.74
C GLN A 294 5.37 1.52 11.90
N PRO A 295 6.57 1.05 12.29
CA PRO A 295 7.79 1.83 12.19
C PRO A 295 7.91 2.52 10.82
N LEU A 296 8.26 3.80 10.80
CA LEU A 296 8.46 4.52 9.54
C LEU A 296 9.71 4.00 8.82
N PHE A 297 10.72 3.59 9.58
CA PHE A 297 11.96 3.00 9.10
C PHE A 297 12.47 1.94 10.10
N ARG A 298 13.27 1.00 9.59
CA ARG A 298 13.86 -0.12 10.31
C ARG A 298 15.37 -0.18 10.04
N GLY A 299 16.14 -0.57 11.05
CA GLY A 299 17.57 -0.95 10.98
C GLY A 299 18.50 -0.19 10.04
N GLY A 300 19.33 0.72 10.55
CA GLY A 300 20.54 1.18 9.86
C GLY A 300 20.31 2.03 8.61
N VAL A 301 19.07 2.43 8.33
CA VAL A 301 18.72 3.32 7.23
C VAL A 301 19.25 4.72 7.54
N VAL A 302 20.26 5.17 6.79
CA VAL A 302 20.92 6.47 6.98
C VAL A 302 19.90 7.60 6.87
N LYS A 303 20.00 8.65 7.71
CA LYS A 303 19.10 9.80 7.68
C LYS A 303 18.91 10.43 6.29
N SER A 304 19.93 10.40 5.42
CA SER A 304 19.82 10.87 4.03
C SER A 304 18.92 9.98 3.17
N VAL A 305 18.92 8.66 3.42
CA VAL A 305 18.01 7.69 2.79
C VAL A 305 16.58 7.95 3.27
N VAL A 306 16.35 8.13 4.57
CA VAL A 306 15.00 8.48 5.05
C VAL A 306 14.54 9.83 4.50
N ALA A 307 15.37 10.87 4.59
CA ALA A 307 15.01 12.22 4.18
C ALA A 307 14.68 12.32 2.68
N ALA A 308 15.53 11.77 1.80
CA ALA A 308 15.23 11.85 0.37
C ALA A 308 14.29 10.74 -0.15
N SER A 309 14.04 9.65 0.62
CA SER A 309 12.91 8.73 0.36
C SER A 309 11.57 9.39 0.71
N LEU A 310 11.56 10.22 1.76
CA LEU A 310 10.46 11.14 2.06
C LEU A 310 10.38 12.29 1.03
N ASP A 311 11.48 12.65 0.35
CA ASP A 311 11.50 13.50 -0.87
C ASP A 311 11.17 12.72 -2.17
N TYR A 312 10.51 11.56 -2.06
CA TYR A 312 9.87 10.72 -3.08
C TYR A 312 10.63 10.18 -4.30
N MET A 313 10.45 8.85 -4.45
CA MET A 313 10.69 7.95 -5.58
C MET A 313 12.14 7.77 -6.04
N SER A 314 13.09 8.59 -5.56
CA SER A 314 14.44 8.64 -6.12
C SER A 314 15.58 8.15 -5.25
N ILE A 315 15.33 7.53 -4.10
CA ILE A 315 16.43 6.86 -3.39
C ILE A 315 16.37 5.36 -3.67
N GLU A 316 17.58 4.80 -3.79
CA GLU A 316 17.96 3.43 -3.52
C GLU A 316 17.13 2.77 -2.40
N LEU A 317 15.88 2.35 -2.68
CA LEU A 317 15.03 1.74 -1.65
C LEU A 317 15.62 0.39 -1.19
N LEU A 318 16.57 -0.17 -1.97
CA LEU A 318 17.26 -1.41 -1.65
C LEU A 318 18.62 -1.05 -1.10
N VAL A 319 18.79 -1.32 0.19
CA VAL A 319 20.03 -1.14 0.94
C VAL A 319 20.58 -2.48 1.40
N ASN A 320 21.81 -2.49 1.90
CA ASN A 320 22.37 -3.72 2.46
C ASN A 320 21.63 -4.09 3.75
N ASN A 321 21.54 -5.39 4.05
CA ASN A 321 20.73 -5.94 5.13
C ASN A 321 19.23 -5.65 4.99
N TYR A 322 18.68 -5.64 3.76
CA TYR A 322 17.28 -5.26 3.49
C TYR A 322 16.21 -6.11 4.20
N ALA A 323 16.53 -7.29 4.75
CA ALA A 323 15.58 -7.99 5.61
C ALA A 323 15.35 -7.27 6.95
N PHE A 324 16.28 -6.39 7.33
CA PHE A 324 16.28 -5.63 8.57
C PHE A 324 16.28 -4.11 8.35
N ALA A 325 16.65 -3.66 7.16
CA ALA A 325 16.84 -2.25 6.82
C ALA A 325 15.86 -1.85 5.73
N ASP A 326 14.76 -1.18 6.11
CA ASP A 326 13.70 -0.79 5.17
C ASP A 326 12.91 0.43 5.68
N PHE A 327 11.99 0.94 4.88
CA PHE A 327 11.10 2.03 5.26
C PHE A 327 9.72 1.94 4.61
N GLY A 328 8.72 2.57 5.24
CA GLY A 328 7.39 2.71 4.67
C GLY A 328 6.54 1.44 4.74
N ASP A 329 6.69 0.64 5.80
CA ASP A 329 5.93 -0.60 6.02
C ASP A 329 4.40 -0.38 5.98
N THR A 330 3.92 0.81 6.36
CA THR A 330 2.51 1.25 6.25
C THR A 330 1.97 1.23 4.81
N HIS A 331 2.85 1.20 3.80
CA HIS A 331 2.48 1.05 2.40
C HIS A 331 2.06 -0.37 2.03
N SER A 332 2.29 -1.37 2.89
CA SER A 332 2.03 -2.78 2.59
C SER A 332 0.56 -3.05 2.31
N LEU A 333 0.28 -3.76 1.21
CA LEU A 333 -1.07 -4.24 0.89
C LEU A 333 -1.62 -5.19 1.97
N VAL A 334 -0.74 -5.92 2.65
CA VAL A 334 -1.10 -6.88 3.69
C VAL A 334 -1.90 -6.20 4.81
N LEU A 335 -1.40 -5.06 5.31
CA LEU A 335 -2.05 -4.32 6.39
C LEU A 335 -3.46 -3.85 6.00
N LEU A 336 -3.63 -3.42 4.74
CA LEU A 336 -4.94 -3.06 4.20
C LEU A 336 -5.88 -4.25 4.13
N VAL A 337 -5.41 -5.40 3.66
CA VAL A 337 -6.23 -6.62 3.52
C VAL A 337 -6.65 -7.14 4.89
N ASP A 338 -5.74 -7.19 5.85
CA ASP A 338 -6.00 -7.67 7.21
C ASP A 338 -7.04 -6.76 7.90
N SER A 339 -6.85 -5.44 7.81
CA SER A 339 -7.79 -4.47 8.36
C SER A 339 -9.17 -4.49 7.67
N LEU A 340 -9.22 -4.53 6.33
CA LEU A 340 -10.48 -4.62 5.59
C LEU A 340 -11.23 -5.92 5.91
N SER A 341 -10.53 -7.02 6.20
CA SER A 341 -11.15 -8.29 6.56
C SER A 341 -11.87 -8.20 7.91
N VAL A 342 -11.27 -7.56 8.90
CA VAL A 342 -11.90 -7.32 10.22
C VAL A 342 -13.04 -6.31 10.09
N GLN A 343 -12.81 -5.19 9.42
CA GLN A 343 -13.82 -4.15 9.22
C GLN A 343 -15.05 -4.70 8.49
N THR A 344 -14.84 -5.50 7.43
CA THR A 344 -15.93 -6.15 6.68
C THR A 344 -16.68 -7.14 7.55
N THR A 345 -15.97 -7.89 8.40
CA THR A 345 -16.60 -8.86 9.32
C THR A 345 -17.54 -8.18 10.30
N LEU A 346 -17.13 -7.05 10.88
CA LEU A 346 -18.02 -6.25 11.73
C LEU A 346 -19.14 -5.61 10.92
N LEU A 347 -18.82 -4.94 9.81
CA LEU A 347 -19.79 -4.19 9.02
C LEU A 347 -20.93 -5.06 8.45
N ARG A 348 -20.67 -6.34 8.17
CA ARG A 348 -21.71 -7.29 7.74
C ARG A 348 -22.73 -7.63 8.83
N LEU A 349 -22.40 -7.46 10.11
CA LEU A 349 -23.36 -7.63 11.20
C LEU A 349 -24.30 -6.42 11.31
N ALA A 350 -23.80 -5.22 10.97
CA ALA A 350 -24.55 -3.99 11.06
C ALA A 350 -25.85 -4.07 10.24
N ALA A 351 -26.97 -3.67 10.84
CA ALA A 351 -28.25 -3.60 10.16
C ALA A 351 -28.13 -2.82 8.84
N ALA A 352 -28.89 -3.19 7.81
CA ALA A 352 -28.75 -2.61 6.48
C ALA A 352 -28.88 -1.07 6.47
N SER A 353 -29.71 -0.51 7.35
CA SER A 353 -29.88 0.95 7.56
C SER A 353 -28.75 1.62 8.33
N GLU A 354 -27.87 0.85 8.97
CA GLU A 354 -26.81 1.32 9.88
C GLU A 354 -25.39 1.11 9.32
N LYS A 355 -25.22 0.58 8.11
CA LYS A 355 -23.89 0.31 7.55
C LYS A 355 -22.99 1.55 7.49
N GLU A 356 -23.49 2.68 7.03
CA GLU A 356 -22.73 3.93 6.98
C GLU A 356 -22.27 4.42 8.37
N PRO A 357 -23.15 4.59 9.38
CA PRO A 357 -22.71 4.96 10.73
C PRO A 357 -21.83 3.88 11.38
N ALA A 358 -22.09 2.59 11.12
CA ALA A 358 -21.27 1.49 11.62
C ALA A 358 -19.83 1.54 11.07
N ALA A 359 -19.63 1.89 9.79
CA ALA A 359 -18.28 2.03 9.22
C ALA A 359 -17.45 3.08 9.97
N ALA A 360 -18.05 4.24 10.29
CA ALA A 360 -17.39 5.28 11.10
C ALA A 360 -17.13 4.82 12.54
N MET A 361 -18.05 4.06 13.12
CA MET A 361 -17.91 3.50 14.46
C MET A 361 -16.79 2.44 14.53
N ILE A 362 -16.71 1.56 13.54
CA ILE A 362 -15.68 0.51 13.46
C ILE A 362 -14.28 1.13 13.45
N LYS A 363 -14.06 2.20 12.69
CA LYS A 363 -12.78 2.94 12.74
C LYS A 363 -12.47 3.43 14.17
N SER A 364 -13.49 3.95 14.86
CA SER A 364 -13.34 4.44 16.24
C SER A 364 -13.10 3.33 17.25
N ILE A 365 -13.60 2.11 16.99
CA ILE A 365 -13.30 0.90 17.76
C ILE A 365 -11.84 0.49 17.56
N LEU A 366 -11.37 0.45 16.31
CA LEU A 366 -10.00 0.06 15.97
C LEU A 366 -8.96 0.96 16.65
N VAL A 367 -9.12 2.28 16.53
CA VAL A 367 -8.24 3.25 17.23
C VAL A 367 -8.21 3.06 18.75
N ALA A 368 -9.31 2.54 19.34
CA ALA A 368 -9.43 2.32 20.77
C ALA A 368 -9.14 0.86 21.18
N SER A 369 -8.60 0.02 20.29
CA SER A 369 -8.40 -1.42 20.56
C SER A 369 -6.99 -1.79 21.00
N SER A 370 -6.03 -0.86 20.93
CA SER A 370 -4.66 -1.03 21.44
C SER A 370 -4.22 0.17 22.29
N ASN A 371 -3.29 -0.06 23.21
CA ASN A 371 -2.53 0.99 23.90
C ASN A 371 -1.04 1.00 23.52
N LEU A 372 -0.66 0.19 22.53
CA LEU A 372 0.70 0.15 22.03
C LEU A 372 0.95 1.33 21.08
N ILE A 373 2.16 1.85 21.11
CA ILE A 373 2.59 2.92 20.20
C ILE A 373 3.76 2.39 19.41
N LYS A 374 3.73 2.62 18.10
CA LYS A 374 4.89 2.34 17.26
C LYS A 374 6.15 3.05 17.76
N LYS A 375 7.29 2.44 17.49
CA LYS A 375 8.61 3.01 17.69
C LYS A 375 9.45 2.74 16.47
N ASP A 376 10.04 3.78 15.90
CA ASP A 376 10.94 3.61 14.75
C ASP A 376 12.19 2.80 15.13
N GLY A 377 12.79 2.14 14.14
CA GLY A 377 14.00 1.34 14.30
C GLY A 377 15.26 2.18 14.59
N ASP A 378 16.39 1.48 14.74
CA ASP A 378 17.67 2.14 15.01
C ASP A 378 18.25 2.80 13.76
N TYR A 379 18.76 4.02 13.87
CA TYR A 379 19.46 4.70 12.77
C TYR A 379 20.80 4.06 12.38
N ALA A 380 21.44 3.35 13.32
CA ALA A 380 22.73 2.68 13.13
C ALA A 380 22.68 1.34 13.88
N GLY A 381 22.08 0.31 13.26
CA GLY A 381 21.91 -1.00 13.89
C GLY A 381 20.93 -1.90 13.11
N SER A 382 20.58 -3.03 13.69
CA SER A 382 19.59 -3.98 13.14
C SER A 382 18.22 -3.90 13.82
N GLY A 383 18.01 -2.95 14.75
CA GLY A 383 16.75 -2.80 15.47
C GLY A 383 15.59 -2.49 14.51
N GLN A 384 14.58 -3.36 14.51
CA GLN A 384 13.40 -3.26 13.64
C GLN A 384 12.36 -2.23 14.10
N GLY A 385 12.52 -1.69 15.31
CA GLY A 385 11.47 -0.89 15.93
C GLY A 385 10.33 -1.76 16.44
N LEU A 386 9.23 -1.11 16.83
CA LEU A 386 8.01 -1.74 17.35
C LEU A 386 6.81 -1.22 16.56
N ALA A 387 5.86 -2.12 16.26
CA ALA A 387 4.55 -1.81 15.73
C ALA A 387 3.53 -1.63 16.87
N GLU A 388 2.35 -1.10 16.54
CA GLU A 388 1.17 -1.25 17.39
C GLU A 388 0.75 -2.72 17.45
N GLY A 389 0.41 -3.30 16.29
CA GLY A 389 0.48 -4.74 16.00
C GLY A 389 -0.46 -5.68 16.76
N ASP A 390 -1.41 -5.19 17.56
CA ASP A 390 -2.38 -6.03 18.29
C ASP A 390 -3.84 -5.56 18.20
N VAL A 391 -4.12 -4.52 17.40
CA VAL A 391 -5.45 -3.94 17.24
C VAL A 391 -6.42 -4.96 16.67
N LEU A 392 -6.01 -5.59 15.57
CA LEU A 392 -6.87 -6.50 14.82
C LEU A 392 -7.13 -7.78 15.61
N GLU A 393 -6.10 -8.34 16.25
CA GLU A 393 -6.21 -9.51 17.12
C GLU A 393 -7.13 -9.25 18.30
N ASN A 394 -7.06 -8.06 18.93
CA ASN A 394 -7.93 -7.69 20.04
C ASN A 394 -9.41 -7.67 19.62
N VAL A 395 -9.72 -7.19 18.40
CA VAL A 395 -11.07 -7.23 17.84
C VAL A 395 -11.50 -8.65 17.48
N VAL A 396 -10.65 -9.42 16.80
CA VAL A 396 -10.98 -10.79 16.37
C VAL A 396 -11.15 -11.74 17.55
N ASN A 397 -10.35 -11.59 18.61
CA ASN A 397 -10.54 -12.32 19.87
C ASN A 397 -11.91 -12.00 20.51
N GLY A 398 -12.36 -10.75 20.47
CA GLY A 398 -13.70 -10.35 20.91
C GLY A 398 -14.81 -11.01 20.09
N LEU A 399 -14.66 -11.03 18.76
CA LEU A 399 -15.59 -11.73 17.85
C LEU A 399 -15.62 -13.24 18.12
N ALA A 400 -14.45 -13.87 18.28
CA ALA A 400 -14.34 -15.29 18.59
C ALA A 400 -15.04 -15.63 19.91
N ALA A 401 -14.87 -14.80 20.94
CA ALA A 401 -15.57 -14.98 22.22
C ALA A 401 -17.10 -14.98 22.06
N MET A 402 -17.63 -14.06 21.25
CA MET A 402 -19.07 -13.87 21.07
C MET A 402 -19.74 -14.90 20.14
N PHE A 403 -19.02 -15.41 19.13
CA PHE A 403 -19.59 -16.27 18.09
C PHE A 403 -19.12 -17.73 18.13
N LEU A 404 -18.01 -18.01 18.80
CA LEU A 404 -17.46 -19.37 18.94
C LEU A 404 -17.46 -19.88 20.38
N GLY A 405 -17.48 -18.98 21.37
CA GLY A 405 -17.54 -19.31 22.78
C GLY A 405 -16.40 -18.71 23.61
N PRO A 406 -16.55 -18.63 24.94
CA PRO A 406 -15.61 -17.95 25.84
C PRO A 406 -14.19 -18.55 25.82
N GLU A 407 -14.05 -19.83 25.56
CA GLU A 407 -12.75 -20.52 25.45
C GLU A 407 -11.94 -20.05 24.23
N LYS A 408 -12.59 -19.37 23.29
CA LYS A 408 -11.97 -18.82 22.07
C LYS A 408 -11.52 -17.37 22.20
N SER A 409 -11.74 -16.74 23.36
CA SER A 409 -11.53 -15.30 23.60
C SER A 409 -10.07 -14.81 23.60
N ARG A 410 -9.08 -15.70 23.50
CA ARG A 410 -7.64 -15.37 23.54
C ARG A 410 -6.81 -16.30 22.64
N GLU A 411 -7.39 -16.73 21.53
CA GLU A 411 -6.67 -17.62 20.59
C GLU A 411 -5.60 -16.91 19.78
N LEU A 412 -5.70 -15.59 19.63
CA LEU A 412 -4.73 -14.79 18.90
C LEU A 412 -3.83 -14.04 19.87
N VAL A 413 -2.53 -14.20 19.65
CA VAL A 413 -1.47 -13.44 20.33
C VAL A 413 -0.70 -12.69 19.25
N ALA A 414 -0.75 -11.37 19.32
CA ALA A 414 -0.22 -10.46 18.32
C ALA A 414 1.23 -10.07 18.62
N SER A 415 1.97 -9.65 17.59
CA SER A 415 3.37 -9.26 17.71
C SER A 415 3.54 -7.74 17.63
N PRO A 416 4.10 -7.09 18.66
CA PRO A 416 4.45 -5.68 18.59
C PRO A 416 5.82 -5.46 17.92
N ASP A 417 6.49 -6.51 17.44
CA ASP A 417 7.79 -6.36 16.81
C ASP A 417 7.64 -5.78 15.41
N GLY A 418 8.48 -4.80 15.05
CA GLY A 418 8.55 -4.32 13.67
C GLY A 418 8.91 -5.45 12.70
N ASN A 419 8.44 -5.35 11.45
CA ASN A 419 8.66 -6.36 10.40
C ASN A 419 8.02 -7.74 10.64
N THR A 420 6.88 -7.79 11.33
CA THR A 420 6.19 -9.07 11.61
C THR A 420 4.81 -9.20 10.96
N TRP A 421 4.25 -8.12 10.40
CA TRP A 421 2.90 -8.13 9.79
C TRP A 421 2.77 -9.12 8.62
N ALA A 422 3.87 -9.56 8.01
CA ALA A 422 3.87 -10.52 6.91
C ALA A 422 4.03 -11.99 7.37
N ASN A 423 4.31 -12.23 8.65
CA ASN A 423 4.61 -13.56 9.17
C ASN A 423 3.37 -14.47 9.14
N LEU A 424 3.46 -15.56 8.40
CA LEU A 424 2.36 -16.51 8.23
C LEU A 424 2.11 -17.35 9.48
N THR A 425 3.17 -17.93 10.05
CA THR A 425 3.06 -18.96 11.09
C THR A 425 3.55 -18.49 12.45
N PHE A 426 3.17 -19.23 13.49
CA PHE A 426 3.70 -19.12 14.84
C PHE A 426 5.23 -19.03 14.88
N ASP A 427 5.77 -18.00 15.51
CA ASP A 427 7.21 -17.88 15.71
C ASP A 427 7.65 -18.69 16.93
N LYS A 428 8.12 -19.92 16.68
CA LYS A 428 8.69 -20.80 17.72
C LYS A 428 9.93 -20.23 18.40
N LYS A 429 10.53 -19.15 17.88
CA LYS A 429 11.74 -18.53 18.44
C LYS A 429 11.43 -17.50 19.52
N ASN A 430 10.17 -17.14 19.75
CA ASN A 430 9.79 -16.19 20.79
C ASN A 430 9.08 -16.89 21.96
N GLU A 431 9.57 -16.68 23.19
CA GLU A 431 8.93 -17.12 24.45
C GLU A 431 7.47 -16.60 24.61
N ALA A 432 7.10 -15.53 23.90
CA ALA A 432 5.78 -14.89 23.91
C ALA A 432 4.71 -15.60 23.05
N GLY A 433 5.10 -16.49 22.12
CA GLY A 433 4.17 -17.35 21.40
C GLY A 433 3.18 -16.66 20.43
N TYR A 434 3.65 -15.72 19.62
CA TYR A 434 2.84 -15.04 18.61
C TYR A 434 2.26 -15.99 17.56
N THR A 435 1.02 -15.73 17.15
CA THR A 435 0.21 -16.70 16.39
C THR A 435 0.35 -16.64 14.87
N GLY A 436 0.64 -15.45 14.32
CA GLY A 436 0.82 -15.25 12.86
C GLY A 436 -0.49 -15.21 12.06
N ARG A 437 -0.38 -14.84 10.79
CA ARG A 437 -1.52 -14.57 9.91
C ARG A 437 -2.38 -15.78 9.58
N ASP A 438 -1.78 -16.96 9.43
CA ASP A 438 -2.55 -18.18 9.14
C ASP A 438 -3.58 -18.41 10.25
N ARG A 439 -3.15 -18.30 11.51
CA ARG A 439 -4.05 -18.45 12.66
C ARG A 439 -5.07 -17.32 12.75
N PHE A 440 -4.66 -16.07 12.50
CA PHE A 440 -5.57 -14.92 12.43
C PHE A 440 -6.74 -15.18 11.46
N TYR A 441 -6.43 -15.60 10.23
CA TYR A 441 -7.45 -15.88 9.21
C TYR A 441 -8.26 -17.16 9.50
N GLU A 442 -7.67 -18.19 10.11
CA GLU A 442 -8.42 -19.36 10.58
C GLU A 442 -9.51 -18.99 11.59
N VAL A 443 -9.18 -18.15 12.58
CA VAL A 443 -10.15 -17.71 13.60
C VAL A 443 -11.22 -16.81 12.98
N LEU A 444 -10.83 -15.86 12.12
CA LEU A 444 -11.78 -15.00 11.42
C LEU A 444 -12.73 -15.80 10.51
N TYR A 445 -12.19 -16.80 9.81
CA TYR A 445 -12.99 -17.73 9.01
C TYR A 445 -13.96 -18.54 9.89
N ALA A 446 -13.49 -19.10 11.01
CA ALA A 446 -14.36 -19.82 11.94
C ALA A 446 -15.52 -18.95 12.46
N VAL A 447 -15.24 -17.69 12.83
CA VAL A 447 -16.26 -16.71 13.22
C VAL A 447 -17.31 -16.54 12.12
N THR A 448 -16.86 -16.19 10.90
CA THR A 448 -17.77 -15.89 9.77
C THR A 448 -18.56 -17.11 9.29
N GLU A 449 -18.02 -18.32 9.49
CA GLU A 449 -18.68 -19.56 9.15
C GLU A 449 -19.62 -20.10 10.23
N SER A 450 -19.55 -19.56 11.45
CA SER A 450 -20.42 -19.96 12.57
C SER A 450 -21.90 -19.77 12.23
N ALA A 451 -22.74 -20.67 12.73
CA ALA A 451 -24.18 -20.63 12.50
C ALA A 451 -24.82 -19.34 13.06
N ALA A 452 -24.31 -18.86 14.21
CA ALA A 452 -24.78 -17.63 14.84
C ALA A 452 -24.44 -16.41 13.97
N TYR A 453 -23.18 -16.25 13.54
CA TYR A 453 -22.76 -15.11 12.71
C TYR A 453 -23.61 -14.99 11.44
N LYS A 454 -23.77 -16.09 10.70
CA LYS A 454 -24.55 -16.11 9.44
C LYS A 454 -26.00 -15.68 9.62
N LYS A 455 -26.62 -16.01 10.75
CA LYS A 455 -28.01 -15.61 11.08
C LYS A 455 -28.13 -14.17 11.55
N LEU A 456 -27.02 -13.57 11.97
CA LEU A 456 -26.98 -12.24 12.58
C LEU A 456 -26.42 -11.16 11.63
N VAL A 457 -26.03 -11.55 10.41
CA VAL A 457 -25.75 -10.62 9.31
C VAL A 457 -26.94 -9.67 9.11
N ASP A 458 -26.64 -8.40 8.90
CA ASP A 458 -27.61 -7.31 8.68
C ASP A 458 -28.65 -7.14 9.82
N SER A 459 -28.31 -7.46 11.08
CA SER A 459 -29.27 -7.44 12.20
C SER A 459 -28.82 -6.74 13.49
N MET A 460 -27.56 -6.30 13.56
CA MET A 460 -26.96 -5.76 14.78
C MET A 460 -26.75 -4.27 14.71
N HIS A 461 -26.76 -3.64 15.88
CA HIS A 461 -26.17 -2.31 16.07
C HIS A 461 -24.76 -2.47 16.64
N ILE A 462 -23.81 -1.67 16.15
CA ILE A 462 -22.39 -1.74 16.55
C ILE A 462 -22.02 -0.45 17.27
N SER A 463 -21.54 -0.59 18.51
CA SER A 463 -21.05 0.50 19.35
C SER A 463 -19.65 0.19 19.90
N LYS A 464 -18.97 1.20 20.46
CA LYS A 464 -17.79 0.96 21.31
C LYS A 464 -18.17 0.09 22.50
N ALA A 465 -17.20 -0.58 23.13
CA ALA A 465 -17.49 -1.36 24.33
C ALA A 465 -18.25 -0.52 25.37
N GLU A 466 -19.31 -1.10 25.92
CA GLU A 466 -20.16 -0.41 26.88
C GLU A 466 -19.39 -0.05 28.16
N THR A 467 -19.48 1.22 28.56
CA THR A 467 -18.96 1.72 29.85
C THR A 467 -20.07 1.86 30.89
N SER A 468 -21.33 1.69 30.48
CA SER A 468 -22.50 1.64 31.35
C SER A 468 -22.87 0.18 31.63
N TYR A 469 -22.90 -0.20 32.91
CA TYR A 469 -23.34 -1.54 33.30
C TYR A 469 -24.88 -1.72 33.23
N ALA A 470 -25.63 -0.63 33.03
CA ALA A 470 -27.09 -0.67 32.98
C ALA A 470 -27.58 -1.46 31.76
N ASP A 471 -26.95 -1.27 30.61
CA ASP A 471 -27.34 -1.92 29.36
C ASP A 471 -27.08 -3.43 29.42
N ALA A 472 -26.03 -3.87 30.10
CA ALA A 472 -25.74 -5.29 30.34
C ALA A 472 -26.83 -6.03 31.15
N LYS A 473 -27.72 -5.30 31.85
CA LYS A 473 -28.86 -5.91 32.55
C LYS A 473 -30.02 -6.22 31.61
N THR A 474 -30.09 -5.57 30.45
CA THR A 474 -31.25 -5.64 29.54
C THR A 474 -30.88 -6.07 28.12
N ASP A 475 -29.60 -6.00 27.76
CA ASP A 475 -29.05 -6.45 26.50
C ASP A 475 -27.93 -7.48 26.75
N PHE A 476 -28.11 -8.68 26.20
CA PHE A 476 -27.15 -9.76 26.39
C PHE A 476 -25.84 -9.53 25.63
N GLY A 477 -25.86 -8.86 24.48
CA GLY A 477 -24.65 -8.50 23.76
C GLY A 477 -23.82 -7.44 24.49
N ALA A 478 -24.47 -6.49 25.17
CA ALA A 478 -23.81 -5.57 26.11
C ALA A 478 -23.16 -6.33 27.27
N LEU A 479 -23.83 -7.35 27.83
CA LEU A 479 -23.23 -8.25 28.82
C LEU A 479 -21.98 -8.95 28.27
N LEU A 480 -22.05 -9.53 27.06
CA LEU A 480 -20.92 -10.22 26.45
C LEU A 480 -19.72 -9.27 26.25
N SER A 481 -19.96 -8.03 25.84
CA SER A 481 -18.91 -6.99 25.68
C SER A 481 -18.10 -6.83 26.97
N ILE A 482 -18.75 -6.61 28.11
CA ILE A 482 -18.06 -6.36 29.39
C ILE A 482 -17.55 -7.66 30.06
N VAL A 483 -18.20 -8.79 29.82
CA VAL A 483 -17.73 -10.10 30.31
C VAL A 483 -16.47 -10.54 29.56
N TYR A 484 -16.37 -10.26 28.26
CA TYR A 484 -15.19 -10.62 27.46
C TYR A 484 -14.16 -9.50 27.31
N LEU A 485 -14.47 -8.28 27.74
CA LEU A 485 -13.63 -7.08 27.51
C LEU A 485 -13.34 -6.87 26.02
N ALA A 486 -14.34 -7.15 25.18
CA ALA A 486 -14.28 -6.85 23.75
C ALA A 486 -14.23 -5.33 23.57
N PRO A 487 -13.51 -4.79 22.57
CA PRO A 487 -13.42 -3.35 22.34
C PRO A 487 -14.70 -2.75 21.72
N PHE A 488 -15.68 -3.57 21.42
CA PHE A 488 -16.96 -3.22 20.83
C PHE A 488 -18.11 -3.93 21.56
N ALA A 489 -19.32 -3.41 21.39
CA ALA A 489 -20.55 -4.09 21.75
C ALA A 489 -21.42 -4.31 20.51
N LEU A 490 -22.21 -5.39 20.57
CA LEU A 490 -23.21 -5.74 19.57
C LEU A 490 -24.56 -5.72 20.28
N SER A 491 -25.36 -4.69 20.06
CA SER A 491 -26.71 -4.65 20.62
C SER A 491 -27.73 -5.16 19.60
N VAL A 492 -28.78 -5.78 20.12
CA VAL A 492 -29.77 -6.49 19.32
C VAL A 492 -30.89 -5.55 18.90
N GLY A 493 -31.03 -5.34 17.59
CA GLY A 493 -32.14 -4.54 17.04
C GLY A 493 -33.47 -5.30 16.95
N VAL A 494 -33.47 -6.62 17.17
CA VAL A 494 -34.62 -7.54 17.00
C VAL A 494 -34.53 -8.77 17.92
N ASP A 495 -35.67 -9.29 18.40
CA ASP A 495 -35.74 -10.40 19.37
C ASP A 495 -35.06 -11.71 18.92
N HIS A 496 -35.07 -12.01 17.61
CA HIS A 496 -34.39 -13.19 17.06
C HIS A 496 -32.87 -13.16 17.30
N ALA A 497 -32.28 -11.97 17.32
CA ALA A 497 -30.84 -11.80 17.42
C ALA A 497 -30.32 -12.16 18.82
N LEU A 498 -31.09 -11.85 19.86
CA LEU A 498 -30.80 -12.24 21.25
C LEU A 498 -30.74 -13.76 21.39
N ALA A 499 -31.72 -14.48 20.84
CA ALA A 499 -31.81 -15.92 20.94
C ALA A 499 -30.62 -16.64 20.28
N GLU A 500 -30.07 -16.09 19.19
CA GLU A 500 -28.89 -16.67 18.54
C GLU A 500 -27.61 -16.43 19.33
N LEU A 501 -27.41 -15.24 19.91
CA LEU A 501 -26.25 -14.97 20.79
C LEU A 501 -26.29 -15.85 22.05
N GLN A 502 -27.46 -16.04 22.66
CA GLN A 502 -27.62 -16.89 23.84
C GLN A 502 -27.26 -18.36 23.58
N LYS A 503 -27.44 -18.86 22.34
CA LYS A 503 -27.07 -20.24 21.97
C LYS A 503 -25.55 -20.46 21.94
N VAL A 504 -24.77 -19.42 21.68
CA VAL A 504 -23.30 -19.52 21.68
C VAL A 504 -22.76 -19.64 23.10
N SER A 505 -23.35 -18.90 24.04
CA SER A 505 -22.91 -18.86 25.44
C SER A 505 -24.02 -19.32 26.40
N PRO A 506 -24.45 -20.60 26.34
CA PRO A 506 -25.64 -21.08 27.05
C PRO A 506 -25.53 -20.94 28.57
N ALA A 507 -24.33 -21.14 29.14
CA ALA A 507 -24.11 -21.01 30.58
C ALA A 507 -24.25 -19.56 31.08
N LEU A 508 -23.81 -18.57 30.28
CA LEU A 508 -24.01 -17.15 30.61
C LEU A 508 -25.47 -16.75 30.39
N ALA A 509 -26.08 -17.24 29.30
CA ALA A 509 -27.48 -16.98 28.99
C ALA A 509 -28.41 -17.49 30.10
N GLU A 510 -28.18 -18.70 30.62
CA GLU A 510 -28.97 -19.25 31.73
C GLU A 510 -28.90 -18.36 32.97
N LYS A 511 -27.69 -17.93 33.36
CA LYS A 511 -27.48 -17.04 34.51
C LYS A 511 -28.15 -15.68 34.30
N TRP A 512 -28.02 -15.12 33.11
CA TRP A 512 -28.57 -13.80 32.79
C TRP A 512 -30.10 -13.83 32.75
N ASN A 513 -30.69 -14.85 32.12
CA ASN A 513 -32.13 -15.06 32.09
C ASN A 513 -32.72 -15.28 33.49
N LYS A 514 -32.00 -15.95 34.42
CA LYS A 514 -32.41 -16.06 35.83
C LYS A 514 -32.42 -14.69 36.51
N ASP A 515 -31.38 -13.89 36.29
CA ASP A 515 -31.29 -12.56 36.88
C ASP A 515 -32.41 -11.63 36.40
N LEU A 516 -32.83 -11.73 35.12
CA LEU A 516 -33.98 -10.98 34.60
C LEU A 516 -35.30 -11.22 35.36
N GLN A 517 -35.43 -12.37 36.04
CA GLN A 517 -36.62 -12.73 36.81
C GLN A 517 -36.53 -12.30 38.29
N LEU A 518 -35.37 -11.82 38.76
CA LEU A 518 -35.16 -11.44 40.15
C LEU A 518 -35.85 -10.12 40.49
N LEU A 519 -36.54 -10.09 41.63
CA LEU A 519 -37.08 -8.87 42.20
C LEU A 519 -35.99 -8.08 42.92
N THR A 520 -36.22 -6.79 43.18
CA THR A 520 -35.28 -5.91 43.90
C THR A 520 -34.82 -6.50 45.24
N LYS A 521 -35.73 -7.15 45.98
CA LYS A 521 -35.42 -7.77 47.28
C LYS A 521 -34.45 -8.97 47.15
N ASP A 522 -34.58 -9.77 46.09
CA ASP A 522 -33.75 -10.97 45.87
C ASP A 522 -32.33 -10.53 45.46
N ARG A 523 -32.25 -9.45 44.65
CA ARG A 523 -30.97 -8.80 44.32
C ARG A 523 -30.26 -8.24 45.55
N LEU A 524 -30.99 -7.62 46.48
CA LEU A 524 -30.43 -7.12 47.76
C LEU A 524 -29.96 -8.26 48.68
N HIS A 525 -30.49 -9.47 48.52
CA HIS A 525 -30.04 -10.66 49.25
C HIS A 525 -28.80 -11.33 48.63
N GLY A 526 -28.33 -10.85 47.48
CA GLY A 526 -27.16 -11.39 46.79
C GLY A 526 -27.48 -12.57 45.87
N ASP A 527 -28.74 -12.77 45.48
CA ASP A 527 -29.16 -13.90 44.64
C ASP A 527 -28.82 -13.71 43.14
N ALA A 528 -28.31 -12.53 42.76
CA ALA A 528 -27.93 -12.21 41.38
C ALA A 528 -26.63 -12.92 40.97
N ASN A 529 -26.64 -13.57 39.81
CA ASN A 529 -25.44 -14.16 39.20
C ASN A 529 -24.49 -13.08 38.69
N PHE A 530 -25.05 -11.97 38.22
CA PHE A 530 -24.37 -10.76 37.80
C PHE A 530 -24.83 -9.61 38.69
N SER A 531 -24.20 -9.47 39.86
CA SER A 531 -24.50 -8.36 40.77
C SER A 531 -24.16 -7.01 40.15
N ASP A 532 -24.75 -5.95 40.69
CA ASP A 532 -24.47 -4.58 40.25
C ASP A 532 -22.99 -4.22 40.45
N GLU A 533 -22.37 -4.69 41.53
CA GLU A 533 -20.94 -4.51 41.79
C GLU A 533 -20.08 -5.26 40.77
N TYR A 534 -20.46 -6.49 40.41
CA TYR A 534 -19.75 -7.25 39.38
C TYR A 534 -19.83 -6.53 38.03
N LEU A 535 -21.04 -6.19 37.58
CA LEU A 535 -21.25 -5.54 36.29
C LEU A 535 -20.57 -4.17 36.24
N SER A 536 -20.66 -3.39 37.31
CA SER A 536 -19.95 -2.11 37.46
C SER A 536 -18.43 -2.29 37.39
N SER A 537 -17.88 -3.29 38.07
CA SER A 537 -16.43 -3.58 38.03
C SER A 537 -15.95 -4.00 36.64
N ARG A 538 -16.75 -4.79 35.92
CA ARG A 538 -16.45 -5.18 34.54
C ARG A 538 -16.54 -4.02 33.56
N ALA A 539 -17.57 -3.18 33.69
CA ALA A 539 -17.71 -1.96 32.91
C ALA A 539 -16.55 -1.00 33.15
N LEU A 540 -16.15 -0.80 34.42
CA LEU A 540 -14.98 0.01 34.76
C LEU A 540 -13.69 -0.56 34.18
N LEU A 541 -13.50 -1.88 34.18
CA LEU A 541 -12.33 -2.49 33.54
C LEU A 541 -12.33 -2.29 32.02
N ALA A 542 -13.49 -2.38 31.37
CA ALA A 542 -13.63 -2.08 29.95
C ALA A 542 -13.35 -0.59 29.66
N GLU A 543 -13.86 0.31 30.49
CA GLU A 543 -13.60 1.76 30.42
C GLU A 543 -12.12 2.08 30.63
N MET A 544 -11.48 1.48 31.64
CA MET A 544 -10.04 1.63 31.86
C MET A 544 -9.27 1.13 30.63
N LYS A 545 -9.64 -0.04 30.09
CA LYS A 545 -8.99 -0.57 28.89
C LYS A 545 -9.08 0.43 27.72
N GLN A 546 -10.27 0.96 27.46
CA GLN A 546 -10.49 2.01 26.47
C GLN A 546 -9.72 3.30 26.79
N TYR A 547 -9.65 3.72 28.06
CA TYR A 547 -8.93 4.92 28.46
C TYR A 547 -7.43 4.78 28.16
N TYR A 548 -6.81 3.69 28.61
CA TYR A 548 -5.39 3.42 28.35
C TYR A 548 -5.10 3.29 26.86
N ASN A 549 -6.02 2.66 26.12
CA ASN A 549 -5.95 2.59 24.66
C ASN A 549 -6.00 3.98 24.04
N ASN A 550 -7.02 4.78 24.33
CA ASN A 550 -7.17 6.13 23.78
C ASN A 550 -6.07 7.12 24.21
N LYS A 551 -5.46 6.92 25.38
CA LYS A 551 -4.38 7.76 25.91
C LYS A 551 -3.00 7.25 25.52
N ASN A 552 -2.91 6.07 24.92
CA ASN A 552 -1.68 5.36 24.65
C ASN A 552 -0.77 5.24 25.89
N VAL A 553 -1.35 4.83 27.01
CA VAL A 553 -0.63 4.64 28.28
C VAL A 553 -0.64 3.15 28.62
N ARG A 554 0.45 2.65 29.21
CA ARG A 554 0.52 1.24 29.63
C ARG A 554 -0.42 0.95 30.79
N TYR A 555 -0.86 -0.31 30.89
CA TYR A 555 -1.75 -0.79 31.95
C TYR A 555 -1.05 -0.97 33.32
N ASP A 556 0.28 -0.83 33.38
CA ASP A 556 1.14 -1.11 34.54
C ASP A 556 1.61 0.14 35.31
#